data_AF-A0A8C1XPX2-F1
#
_entry.id   AF-A0A8C1XPX2-F1
#
_cell.length_a   1.000
_cell.length_b   1.000
_cell.length_c   1.000
_cell.angle_alpha   90.00
_cell.angle_beta   90.00
_cell.angle_gamma   90.00
#
_symmetry.space_group_name_H-M   'P 1'
#
loop_
_entity.id
_entity.type
_entity.pdbx_description
1 polymer ?
#
loop_
_entity_poly.entity_id
_entity_poly.type
_entity_poly.pdbx_seq_one_letter_code
_entity_poly.pdbx_strand_id
1 'polypeptide(L)' 'MTMSQDSSTLREEGNNHFKAGDVQQALSCYTKALKISDCQSESAVLYRNRAACYLKLEDHTKAEADATKGKNDI' A
#
# COMPACT_ATOMS: atom_id res chain seq x y z
N MET A 1 -11.48 18.56 15.59
CA MET A 1 -11.51 17.18 15.07
C MET A 1 -10.17 16.91 14.42
N THR A 2 -9.25 16.31 15.15
CA THR A 2 -7.98 15.83 14.59
C THR A 2 -8.35 14.73 13.61
N MET A 3 -8.16 14.97 12.30
CA MET A 3 -8.12 13.86 11.35
C MET A 3 -6.83 13.11 11.61
N SER A 4 -6.83 12.27 12.64
CA SER A 4 -5.85 11.20 12.80
C SER A 4 -6.05 10.32 11.57
N GLN A 5 -5.28 10.54 10.51
CA GLN A 5 -5.28 9.61 9.40
C GLN A 5 -4.66 8.33 9.94
N ASP A 6 -5.49 7.35 10.25
CA ASP A 6 -5.05 6.02 10.62
C ASP A 6 -4.61 5.27 9.36
N SER A 7 -3.68 4.33 9.53
CA SER A 7 -3.17 3.51 8.43
C SER A 7 -4.29 2.76 7.70
N SER A 8 -5.32 2.32 8.42
CA SER A 8 -6.51 1.71 7.82
C SER A 8 -7.26 2.67 6.89
N THR A 9 -7.44 3.93 7.28
CA THR A 9 -8.13 4.93 6.44
C THR A 9 -7.37 5.18 5.15
N LEU A 10 -6.05 5.36 5.23
CA LEU A 10 -5.18 5.53 4.06
C LEU A 10 -5.16 4.28 3.17
N ARG A 11 -5.24 3.09 3.77
CA ARG A 11 -5.39 1.82 3.03
C ARG A 11 -6.71 1.79 2.25
N GLU A 12 -7.81 2.20 2.87
CA GLU A 12 -9.12 2.24 2.22
C GLU A 12 -9.17 3.28 1.10
N GLU A 13 -8.60 4.47 1.30
CA GLU A 13 -8.41 5.46 0.23
C GLU A 13 -7.60 4.89 -0.92
N GLY A 14 -6.48 4.20 -0.62
CA GLY A 14 -5.67 3.54 -1.63
C GLY A 14 -6.44 2.48 -2.42
N ASN A 15 -7.29 1.69 -1.75
CA ASN A 15 -8.14 0.71 -2.40
C ASN A 15 -9.17 1.37 -3.33
N ASN A 16 -9.75 2.51 -2.92
CA ASN A 16 -10.70 3.25 -3.74
C ASN A 16 -10.02 3.81 -4.99
N HIS A 17 -8.84 4.41 -4.86
CA HIS A 17 -8.05 4.87 -6.01
C HIS A 17 -7.66 3.72 -6.94
N PHE A 18 -7.26 2.58 -6.38
CA PHE A 18 -6.91 1.40 -7.20
C PHE A 18 -8.12 0.89 -8.00
N LYS A 19 -9.31 0.86 -7.39
CA LYS A 19 -10.56 0.50 -8.07
C LYS A 19 -10.97 1.53 -9.12
N ALA A 20 -10.70 2.81 -8.88
CA ALA A 20 -10.92 3.88 -9.86
C ALA A 20 -9.95 3.82 -11.06
N GLY A 21 -8.88 3.02 -10.97
CA GLY A 21 -7.81 2.98 -11.97
C GLY A 21 -6.69 3.99 -11.72
N ASP A 22 -6.80 4.81 -10.66
CA ASP A 22 -5.80 5.77 -10.22
C ASP A 22 -4.68 5.11 -9.42
N VAL A 23 -3.95 4.21 -10.08
CA VAL A 23 -2.89 3.41 -9.45
C VAL A 23 -1.80 4.28 -8.82
N GLN A 24 -1.50 5.44 -9.40
CA GLN A 24 -0.51 6.39 -8.86
C GLN A 24 -0.93 6.99 -7.51
N GLN A 25 -2.21 7.36 -7.36
CA GLN A 25 -2.73 7.85 -6.07
C GLN A 25 -2.79 6.72 -5.06
N ALA A 26 -3.21 5.52 -5.49
CA ALA A 26 -3.21 4.33 -4.64
C ALA A 26 -1.83 4.06 -4.03
N LEU A 27 -0.76 4.11 -4.84
CA LEU A 27 0.63 3.98 -4.38
C LEU A 27 1.01 5.01 -3.31
N SER A 28 0.60 6.27 -3.50
CA SER A 28 0.85 7.36 -2.54
C SER A 28 0.15 7.08 -1.21
N CYS A 29 -1.14 6.70 -1.25
CA CYS A 29 -1.93 6.35 -0.07
C CYS A 29 -1.31 5.17 0.69
N TYR A 30 -0.98 4.06 0.00
CA TYR A 30 -0.34 2.91 0.66
C TYR A 30 1.03 3.25 1.23
N THR A 31 1.80 4.11 0.57
CA THR A 31 3.11 4.56 1.09
C THR A 31 2.97 5.42 2.33
N LYS A 32 1.94 6.29 2.40
CA LYS A 32 1.62 7.03 3.61
C LYS A 32 1.15 6.11 4.72
N ALA A 33 0.26 5.16 4.42
CA ALA A 33 -0.22 4.15 5.36
C ALA A 33 0.96 3.37 5.96
N LEU A 34 1.91 2.91 5.13
CA LEU A 34 3.12 2.20 5.59
C LEU A 34 4.01 3.03 6.51
N LYS A 35 3.99 4.36 6.42
CA LYS A 35 4.79 5.24 7.29
C LYS A 35 4.19 5.41 8.69
N ILE A 36 2.88 5.26 8.81
CA ILE A 36 2.16 5.43 10.07
C ILE A 36 1.66 4.10 10.66
N SER A 37 1.72 3.02 9.87
CA SER A 37 1.36 1.69 10.32
C SER A 37 2.44 1.20 11.30
N ASP A 38 2.03 0.99 12.54
CA ASP A 38 2.88 0.40 13.58
C ASP A 38 2.74 -1.14 13.62
N CYS A 39 1.75 -1.68 12.91
CA CYS A 39 1.46 -3.11 12.90
C CYS A 39 2.11 -3.80 11.68
N GLN A 40 2.99 -4.77 11.93
CA GLN A 40 3.61 -5.56 10.85
C GLN A 40 2.58 -6.31 9.99
N SER A 41 1.50 -6.81 10.60
CA SER A 41 0.42 -7.51 9.86
C SER A 41 -0.27 -6.59 8.86
N GLU A 42 -0.51 -5.34 9.24
CA GLU A 42 -1.13 -4.34 8.37
C GLU A 42 -0.15 -3.84 7.30
N SER A 43 1.12 -3.65 7.68
CA SER A 43 2.21 -3.34 6.76
C SER A 43 2.35 -4.39 5.66
N ALA A 44 2.26 -5.69 6.00
CA ALA A 44 2.30 -6.77 5.02
C ALA A 44 1.15 -6.68 3.99
N VAL A 45 -0.06 -6.31 4.43
CA VAL A 45 -1.21 -6.09 3.52
C VAL A 45 -0.96 -4.89 2.61
N LEU A 46 -0.43 -3.80 3.17
CA LEU A 46 -0.11 -2.59 2.41
C LEU A 46 0.96 -2.83 1.34
N TYR A 47 2.02 -3.58 1.67
CA TYR A 47 3.04 -3.97 0.70
C TYR A 47 2.47 -4.84 -0.43
N ARG A 48 1.56 -5.78 -0.12
CA ARG A 48 0.88 -6.59 -1.14
C ARG A 48 0.02 -5.73 -2.06
N ASN A 49 -0.74 -4.79 -1.51
CA ASN A 49 -1.58 -3.89 -2.30
C ASN A 49 -0.75 -2.93 -3.16
N ARG A 50 0.39 -2.45 -2.63
CA ARG A 50 1.35 -1.63 -3.37
C ARG A 50 2.05 -2.42 -4.49
N ALA A 51 2.39 -3.69 -4.24
CA ALA A 51 2.89 -4.59 -5.27
C ALA A 51 1.87 -4.80 -6.39
N ALA A 52 0.58 -5.01 -6.06
CA ALA A 52 -0.48 -5.11 -7.06
C ALA A 52 -0.62 -3.85 -7.93
N CYS A 53 -0.39 -2.66 -7.34
CA CYS A 53 -0.31 -1.42 -8.09
C CYS A 53 0.86 -1.41 -9.08
N TYR A 54 2.05 -1.82 -8.64
CA TYR A 54 3.20 -1.92 -9.54
C TYR A 54 2.99 -2.95 -10.65
N LEU A 55 2.35 -4.09 -10.37
CA LEU A 55 1.94 -5.06 -11.39
C LEU A 55 1.00 -4.44 -12.42
N LYS A 56 0.06 -3.59 -11.98
CA LYS A 56 -0.87 -2.87 -12.87
C LYS A 56 -0.17 -1.82 -13.75
N LEU A 57 0.97 -1.31 -13.29
CA LEU A 57 1.86 -0.41 -14.04
C LEU A 57 2.92 -1.15 -14.86
N GLU A 58 2.86 -2.49 -14.92
CA GLU A 58 3.85 -3.36 -15.58
C GLU A 58 5.28 -3.19 -15.00
N ASP A 59 5.38 -2.67 -13.77
CA ASP A 59 6.63 -2.37 -13.08
C ASP A 59 7.01 -3.54 -12.16
N HIS A 60 7.30 -4.70 -12.77
CA HIS A 60 7.52 -5.97 -12.07
C HIS A 60 8.67 -5.92 -11.06
N THR A 61 9.73 -5.16 -11.37
CA THR A 61 10.89 -4.99 -10.49
C THR A 61 10.49 -4.43 -9.12
N LYS A 62 9.62 -3.41 -9.11
CA LYS A 62 9.13 -2.81 -7.86
C LYS A 62 8.12 -3.70 -7.17
N ALA A 63 7.28 -4.39 -7.93
CA ALA A 63 6.32 -5.35 -7.39
C ALA A 63 7.02 -6.48 -6.61
N GLU A 64 8.09 -7.06 -7.16
CA GLU A 64 8.86 -8.12 -6.49
C GLU A 64 9.59 -7.62 -5.24
N ALA A 65 10.16 -6.41 -5.30
CA ALA A 65 10.82 -5.80 -4.15
C ALA A 65 9.82 -5.60 -2.99
N ASP A 66 8.61 -5.12 -3.29
CA ASP A 66 7.55 -4.95 -2.29
C ASP A 66 6.98 -6.28 -1.79
N ALA A 67 6.77 -7.25 -2.67
CA ALA A 67 6.33 -8.59 -2.28
C ALA A 67 7.34 -9.28 -1.35
N THR A 68 8.63 -9.04 -1.57
CA THR A 68 9.70 -9.55 -0.71
C THR A 68 9.67 -8.87 0.66
N LYS A 69 9.53 -7.54 0.71
CA LYS A 69 9.41 -6.78 1.96
C LYS A 69 8.20 -7.22 2.79
N GLY A 70 7.04 -7.42 2.16
CA GLY A 70 5.84 -7.90 2.86
C GLY A 70 5.90 -9.37 3.33
N LYS A 71 6.92 -10.13 2.92
CA LYS A 71 7.06 -11.58 3.19
C LYS A 71 8.23 -11.92 4.10
N ASN A 72 9.21 -11.03 4.26
CA ASN A 72 10.41 -11.29 5.06
C ASN A 72 10.29 -10.85 6.54
N ASP A 73 9.17 -10.22 6.91
CA ASP A 73 8.83 -9.78 8.27
C ASP A 73 7.88 -10.77 9.02
N ILE A 74 7.73 -12.02 8.55
CA ILE A 74 6.95 -13.10 9.21
C ILE A 74 7.86 -14.21 9.75
#